data_AF-A0AAV0RBT4-F1
#
_entry.id   AF-A0AAV0RBT4-F1
#
_cell.length_a   1.000
_cell.length_b   1.000
_cell.length_c   1.000
_cell.angle_alpha   90.00
_cell.angle_beta   90.00
_cell.angle_gamma   90.00
#
_symmetry.space_group_name_H-M   'P 1'
#
loop_
_entity.id
_entity.type
_entity.pdbx_description
1 polymer ?
#
loop_
_entity_poly.entity_id
_entity_poly.type
_entity_poly.pdbx_seq_one_letter_code
_entity_poly.pdbx_strand_id
1 'polypeptide(L)'
;MRVIVGETGWASGSTVKYATPKLAGEYIYNLAERLRNNVGTPLKPNWPVETFIHTLYVQDKNNNGLYKWYGMFYPNGSPANPFLNL
;
A
#
# COMPACT_ATOMS: atom_id res chain seq x y z
N MET A 1 -9.04 0.57 -23.89
CA MET A 1 -7.95 1.23 -23.16
C MET A 1 -7.63 0.40 -21.92
N ARG A 2 -6.34 0.16 -21.63
CA ARG A 2 -5.90 -0.51 -20.40
C ARG A 2 -5.61 0.56 -19.34
N VAL A 3 -6.10 0.35 -18.12
CA VAL A 3 -5.82 1.23 -16.98
C VAL A 3 -4.74 0.56 -16.12
N ILE A 4 -3.79 1.36 -15.66
CA ILE A 4 -2.75 0.97 -14.71
C ILE A 4 -2.92 1.88 -13.49
N VAL A 5 -2.92 1.30 -12.30
CA VAL A 5 -2.91 2.07 -11.06
C VAL A 5 -1.47 2.47 -10.77
N GLY A 6 -1.13 3.70 -11.16
CA GLY A 6 0.24 4.22 -11.05
C GLY A 6 0.74 4.33 -9.61
N GLU A 7 -0.16 4.56 -8.66
CA GLU A 7 0.14 4.60 -7.22
C GLU A 7 -1.09 4.25 -6.41
N THR A 8 -0.91 3.44 -5.37
CA THR A 8 -1.91 3.28 -4.30
C THR A 8 -1.26 2.80 -3.01
N GLY A 9 -1.82 3.13 -1.85
CA GLY A 9 -1.25 2.72 -0.57
C GLY A 9 -2.07 3.19 0.62
N TRP A 10 -1.58 2.87 1.81
CA TRP A 10 -2.20 3.27 3.06
C TRP A 10 -1.14 3.58 4.10
N ALA A 11 -1.29 4.71 4.80
CA ALA A 11 -0.30 5.18 5.76
C ALA A 11 -0.24 4.28 7.00
N SER A 12 0.98 3.89 7.39
CA SER A 12 1.27 3.03 8.55
C SER A 12 1.47 3.79 9.85
N GLY A 13 1.49 5.12 9.82
CA GLY A 13 1.67 5.96 10.99
C GLY A 13 1.20 7.39 10.74
N SER A 14 0.85 8.12 11.80
CA SER A 14 0.75 9.59 11.91
C SER A 14 -0.05 9.93 13.17
N THR A 15 -0.39 11.20 13.37
CA THR A 15 -1.39 11.65 14.35
C THR A 15 -2.84 11.37 13.92
N VAL A 16 -3.06 10.82 12.73
CA VAL A 16 -4.41 10.53 12.18
C VAL A 16 -4.90 9.16 12.64
N LYS A 17 -6.13 9.11 13.16
CA LYS A 17 -6.77 7.94 13.77
C LYS A 17 -6.67 6.62 12.97
N TYR A 18 -6.75 6.68 11.64
CA TYR A 18 -6.82 5.49 10.76
C TYR A 18 -5.53 5.20 9.98
N ALA A 19 -4.45 5.94 10.28
CA ALA A 19 -3.13 5.68 9.74
C ALA A 19 -2.35 4.81 10.73
N THR A 20 -2.64 3.50 10.71
CA THR A 20 -2.04 2.53 11.65
C THR A 20 -1.31 1.42 10.90
N PRO A 21 -0.27 0.80 11.48
CA PRO A 21 0.44 -0.29 10.83
C PRO A 21 -0.47 -1.47 10.46
N LYS A 22 -1.45 -1.76 11.32
CA LYS A 22 -2.44 -2.82 11.10
C LYS A 22 -3.28 -2.56 9.85
N LEU A 23 -3.91 -1.38 9.76
CA LEU A 23 -4.77 -1.03 8.62
C LEU A 23 -3.97 -0.92 7.31
N ALA A 24 -2.74 -0.40 7.39
CA ALA A 24 -1.86 -0.35 6.22
C ALA A 24 -1.52 -1.75 5.69
N GLY A 25 -1.21 -2.66 6.60
CA GLY A 25 -0.97 -4.05 6.28
C GLY A 25 -2.19 -4.77 5.72
N GLU A 26 -3.37 -4.59 6.32
CA GLU A 26 -4.63 -5.15 5.82
C GLU A 26 -4.97 -4.64 4.41
N TYR A 27 -4.74 -3.35 4.14
CA TYR A 27 -4.93 -2.76 2.81
C TYR A 27 -4.05 -3.45 1.76
N ILE A 28 -2.74 -3.55 2.03
CA ILE A 28 -1.76 -4.16 1.13
C ILE A 28 -2.07 -5.65 0.91
N TYR A 29 -2.36 -6.39 1.98
CA TYR A 29 -2.71 -7.81 1.90
C TYR A 29 -3.96 -8.04 1.05
N ASN A 30 -5.04 -7.33 1.32
CA ASN A 30 -6.30 -7.49 0.58
C ASN A 30 -6.17 -7.05 -0.87
N LEU A 31 -5.37 -6.00 -1.15
CA LEU A 31 -5.05 -5.61 -2.51
C LEU A 31 -4.30 -6.72 -3.25
N ALA A 32 -3.25 -7.27 -2.64
CA ALA A 32 -2.49 -8.37 -3.21
C ALA A 32 -3.36 -9.59 -3.51
N GLU A 33 -4.26 -9.97 -2.58
CA GLU A 33 -5.21 -11.06 -2.79
C GLU A 33 -6.18 -10.78 -3.94
N ARG A 34 -6.71 -9.56 -4.06
CA ARG A 34 -7.57 -9.20 -5.22
C ARG A 34 -6.82 -9.28 -6.55
N LEU A 35 -5.56 -8.86 -6.57
CA LEU A 35 -4.73 -8.88 -7.76
C LEU A 35 -4.33 -10.30 -8.16
N ARG A 36 -3.90 -11.13 -7.21
CA ARG A 36 -3.55 -12.55 -7.45
C ARG A 36 -4.73 -13.35 -7.98
N ASN A 37 -5.93 -13.07 -7.48
CA ASN A 37 -7.16 -13.74 -7.91
C ASN A 37 -7.78 -13.12 -9.17
N ASN A 38 -7.11 -12.15 -9.82
CA ASN A 38 -7.57 -11.47 -11.03
C ASN A 38 -9.01 -10.96 -10.95
N VAL A 39 -9.49 -10.51 -9.78
CA VAL A 39 -10.90 -10.15 -9.58
C VAL A 39 -11.36 -9.06 -10.58
N GLY A 40 -10.46 -8.13 -10.94
CA GLY A 40 -10.78 -6.99 -11.79
C GLY A 40 -11.71 -5.99 -11.08
N THR A 41 -12.58 -5.36 -11.87
CA THR A 41 -13.55 -4.35 -11.40
C THR A 41 -14.97 -4.69 -11.89
N PRO A 42 -16.05 -4.11 -11.32
CA PRO A 42 -17.40 -4.39 -11.80
C PRO A 42 -17.60 -4.10 -13.29
N LEU A 43 -17.01 -3.02 -13.82
CA LEU A 43 -17.09 -2.68 -15.24
C LEU A 43 -16.26 -3.63 -16.12
N LYS A 44 -15.14 -4.13 -15.59
CA LYS A 44 -14.17 -5.00 -16.27
C LYS A 44 -13.82 -6.19 -15.36
N PRO A 45 -14.73 -7.17 -15.20
CA PRO A 45 -14.47 -8.34 -14.35
C PRO A 45 -13.38 -9.21 -14.97
N ASN A 46 -12.61 -9.91 -14.13
CA ASN A 46 -11.54 -10.82 -14.55
C ASN A 46 -10.40 -10.17 -15.36
N TRP A 47 -10.34 -8.84 -15.41
CA TRP A 47 -9.26 -8.13 -16.10
C TRP A 47 -8.14 -7.82 -15.10
N PRO A 48 -6.91 -8.34 -15.31
CA PRO A 48 -5.76 -7.98 -14.48
C PRO A 48 -5.53 -6.48 -14.42
N VAL A 49 -5.43 -5.93 -13.20
CA VAL A 49 -5.17 -4.50 -12.96
C VAL A 49 -3.74 -4.35 -12.45
N GLU A 50 -2.83 -3.98 -13.34
CA GLU A 50 -1.46 -3.67 -12.96
C GLU A 50 -1.43 -2.48 -11.99
N THR A 51 -0.76 -2.66 -10.85
CA THR A 51 -0.85 -1.76 -9.70
C THR A 51 0.49 -1.62 -9.01
N PHE A 52 0.90 -0.38 -8.73
CA PHE A 52 2.12 -0.07 -8.00
C PHE A 52 1.78 0.44 -6.60
N ILE A 53 2.39 -0.18 -5.58
CA ILE A 53 2.22 0.24 -4.18
C ILE A 53 3.10 1.46 -3.91
N HIS A 54 2.47 2.55 -3.47
CA HIS A 54 3.13 3.76 -2.97
C HIS A 54 3.31 3.63 -1.45
N THR A 55 4.52 3.57 -0.91
CA THR A 55 5.85 3.42 -1.57
C THR A 55 6.67 2.33 -0.89
N LEU A 56 7.84 2.01 -1.45
CA LEU A 56 8.75 1.04 -0.86
C LEU A 56 9.25 1.47 0.52
N TYR A 57 9.64 2.74 0.71
CA TYR A 57 10.26 3.21 1.96
C TYR A 57 9.50 4.34 2.63
N VAL A 58 9.50 4.35 3.97
CA VAL A 58 9.06 5.47 4.78
C VAL A 58 9.96 6.66 4.45
N GLN A 59 9.35 7.77 4.04
CA GLN A 59 10.07 8.95 3.58
C GLN A 59 10.31 9.90 4.76
N ASP A 60 11.19 9.50 5.67
CA ASP A 60 11.52 10.22 6.91
C ASP A 60 11.96 11.69 6.70
N LYS A 61 12.62 11.99 5.57
CA LYS A 61 13.00 13.35 5.15
C LYS A 61 11.85 14.19 4.58
N ASN A 62 10.67 13.60 4.43
CA ASN A 62 9.50 14.31 3.92
C ASN A 62 8.77 14.99 5.07
N ASN A 63 8.69 16.33 5.01
CA ASN A 63 7.97 17.13 6.00
C ASN A 63 6.44 17.11 5.80
N ASN A 64 5.92 16.40 4.78
CA ASN A 64 4.48 16.17 4.64
C ASN A 64 4.00 15.13 5.66
N GLY A 65 3.22 15.61 6.64
CA GLY A 65 2.75 14.88 7.81
C GLY A 65 2.37 13.41 7.58
N LEU A 66 1.33 13.15 6.78
CA LEU A 66 0.83 11.79 6.52
C LEU A 66 1.65 11.06 5.44
N TYR A 67 2.09 11.77 4.39
CA TYR A 67 2.75 11.16 3.23
C TYR A 67 4.03 10.40 3.57
N LYS A 68 4.78 10.83 4.58
CA LYS A 68 6.00 10.11 5.01
C LYS A 68 5.75 8.67 5.44
N TRP A 69 4.53 8.32 5.84
CA TRP A 69 4.19 7.03 6.44
C TRP A 69 3.64 5.98 5.48
N TYR A 70 3.63 6.23 4.17
CA TYR A 70 3.16 5.28 3.16
C TYR A 70 4.17 4.17 2.82
N GLY A 71 5.34 4.18 3.43
CA GLY A 71 6.38 3.17 3.19
C GLY A 71 5.98 1.77 3.63
N MET A 72 6.34 0.77 2.82
CA MET A 72 6.29 -0.64 3.20
C MET A 72 7.41 -1.02 4.19
N PHE A 73 8.56 -0.37 4.07
CA PHE A 73 9.73 -0.59 4.92
C PHE A 73 10.23 0.73 5.51
N TYR A 74 10.83 0.67 6.69
CA TYR A 74 11.65 1.77 7.20
C TYR A 74 12.98 1.85 6.40
N PRO A 75 13.70 3.00 6.45
CA PRO A 75 14.98 3.15 5.76
C PRO A 75 16.05 2.11 6.15
N ASN A 76 15.94 1.52 7.35
CA ASN A 76 16.81 0.44 7.83
C ASN A 76 16.41 -0.95 7.30
N GLY A 77 15.39 -1.06 6.43
CA GLY A 77 14.89 -2.30 5.87
C GLY A 77 13.88 -3.07 6.73
N SER A 78 13.65 -2.65 7.98
CA SER A 78 12.62 -3.29 8.81
C SER A 78 11.20 -3.04 8.26
N PRO A 79 10.29 -4.02 8.35
CA PRO A 79 8.89 -3.86 7.96
C PRO A 79 8.18 -2.71 8.69
N ALA A 80 7.45 -1.87 7.95
CA ALA A 80 6.62 -0.80 8.54
C ALA A 80 5.22 -1.27 8.96
N ASN A 81 4.82 -2.48 8.56
CA ASN A 81 3.56 -3.12 8.92
C ASN A 81 3.74 -4.64 9.10
N PRO A 82 2.91 -5.30 9.94
CA PRO A 82 3.19 -6.65 10.45
C PRO A 82 3.05 -7.79 9.43
N PHE A 83 2.43 -7.55 8.27
CA PHE A 83 2.19 -8.60 7.26
C PHE A 83 3.36 -8.80 6.30
N LEU A 84 4.43 -8.00 6.44
CA LEU A 84 5.64 -8.07 5.63
C LEU A 84 6.79 -8.82 6.32
N ASN A 85 6.53 -9.53 7.42
CA ASN A 85 7.51 -10.38 8.13
C ASN A 85 7.76 -11.72 7.38
N LEU A 86 8.09 -11.66 6.10
CA LEU A 86 8.60 -12.79 5.32
C LEU A 86 10.10 -12.97 5.52
#